data_AF-A0A3D1CBJ7-F1
#
_entry.id   AF-A0A3D1CBJ7-F1
#
_cell.length_a   1.000
_cell.length_b   1.000
_cell.length_c   1.000
_cell.angle_alpha   90.00
_cell.angle_beta   90.00
_cell.angle_gamma   90.00
#
_symmetry.space_group_name_H-M   'P 1'
#
loop_
_entity.id
_entity.type
_entity.pdbx_description
1 polymer ?
#
loop_
_entity_poly.entity_id
_entity_poly.type
_entity_poly.pdbx_seq_one_letter_code
_entity_poly.pdbx_strand_id
1 'polypeptide(L)'
;MSKIIKFAGVVFLQLVGTQVVTFIASFLFPLMNTPEQFNSWMLALLLTTTFTLGVFLVGWLGFRLGWLNPPTHLQMRLVCTLIGAFLLMAIGILFFNVLEAGSPFFGMSILASILGFHLPTWLKK
;
A
#
# COMPACT_ATOMS: atom_id res chain seq x y z
N MET A 1 -25.69 0.71 8.40
CA MET A 1 -24.50 -0.05 7.95
C MET A 1 -23.63 -0.37 9.15
N SER A 2 -23.32 -1.64 9.40
CA SER A 2 -22.53 -2.02 10.58
C SER A 2 -21.09 -1.51 10.47
N LYS A 3 -20.43 -1.28 11.62
CA LYS A 3 -19.03 -0.81 11.66
C LYS A 3 -18.07 -1.74 10.90
N ILE A 4 -18.35 -3.04 10.92
CA ILE A 4 -17.57 -4.08 10.23
C ILE A 4 -17.66 -3.91 8.71
N ILE A 5 -18.86 -3.67 8.16
CA ILE A 5 -19.03 -3.51 6.71
C ILE A 5 -18.33 -2.23 6.24
N LYS A 6 -18.40 -1.13 7.00
CA LYS A 6 -17.66 0.10 6.68
C LYS A 6 -16.16 -0.13 6.67
N PHE A 7 -15.62 -0.82 7.68
CA PHE A 7 -14.20 -1.13 7.76
C PHE A 7 -13.74 -2.04 6.60
N ALA A 8 -14.46 -3.14 6.36
CA ALA A 8 -14.19 -4.06 5.26
C ALA A 8 -14.27 -3.35 3.90
N GLY A 9 -15.25 -2.46 3.73
CA GLY A 9 -15.37 -1.63 2.53
C GLY A 9 -14.16 -0.73 2.31
N VAL A 10 -13.63 -0.10 3.37
CA VAL A 10 -12.40 0.71 3.24
C VAL A 10 -11.19 -0.16 2.91
N VAL A 11 -11.02 -1.32 3.56
CA VAL A 11 -9.92 -2.23 3.24
C VAL A 11 -9.98 -2.71 1.79
N PHE A 12 -11.18 -3.09 1.32
CA PHE A 12 -11.38 -3.48 -0.07
C PHE A 12 -11.06 -2.33 -1.03
N LEU A 13 -11.55 -1.13 -0.75
CA LEU A 13 -11.23 0.04 -1.56
C LEU A 13 -9.72 0.37 -1.52
N GLN A 14 -9.03 0.12 -0.41
CA GLN A 14 -7.57 0.33 -0.32
C GLN A 14 -6.83 -0.62 -1.26
N LEU A 15 -7.27 -1.89 -1.37
CA LEU A 15 -6.76 -2.83 -2.37
C LEU A 15 -6.98 -2.31 -3.79
N VAL A 16 -8.17 -1.82 -4.10
CA VAL A 16 -8.46 -1.23 -5.43
C VAL A 16 -7.62 0.03 -5.66
N GLY A 17 -7.47 0.87 -4.64
CA GLY A 17 -6.72 2.11 -4.69
C GLY A 17 -5.24 1.88 -5.00
N THR A 18 -4.61 0.83 -4.47
CA THR A 18 -3.23 0.51 -4.83
C THR A 18 -3.08 0.12 -6.29
N GLN A 19 -4.04 -0.63 -6.85
CA GLN A 19 -4.03 -0.98 -8.28
C GLN A 19 -4.23 0.25 -9.15
N VAL A 20 -5.22 1.09 -8.82
CA VAL A 20 -5.51 2.32 -9.58
C VAL A 20 -4.31 3.26 -9.59
N VAL A 21 -3.69 3.52 -8.42
CA VAL A 21 -2.53 4.41 -8.35
C VAL A 21 -1.32 3.83 -9.09
N THR A 22 -1.08 2.51 -8.96
CA THR A 22 0.03 1.85 -9.67
C THR A 22 -0.18 1.86 -11.18
N PHE A 23 -1.41 1.67 -11.64
CA PHE A 23 -1.80 1.78 -13.05
C PHE A 23 -1.65 3.21 -13.59
N ILE A 24 -2.03 4.23 -12.82
CA ILE A 24 -1.80 5.63 -13.22
C ILE A 24 -0.29 5.92 -13.29
N ALA A 25 0.49 5.42 -12.32
CA ALA A 25 1.93 5.60 -12.31
C ALA A 25 2.62 4.91 -13.50
N SER A 26 2.12 3.78 -13.99
CA SER A 26 2.72 3.09 -15.14
C SER A 26 2.60 3.88 -16.46
N PHE A 27 1.62 4.76 -16.59
CA PHE A 27 1.57 5.72 -17.70
C PHE A 27 2.62 6.83 -17.58
N LEU A 28 2.91 7.27 -16.35
CA LEU A 28 3.90 8.33 -16.08
C LEU A 28 5.34 7.81 -16.15
N PHE A 29 5.54 6.52 -15.86
CA PHE A 29 6.84 5.86 -15.86
C PHE A 29 6.81 4.64 -16.78
N PRO A 30 7.02 4.83 -18.10
CA PRO A 30 6.92 3.75 -19.10
C PRO A 30 7.87 2.57 -18.84
N LEU A 31 8.97 2.82 -18.14
CA LEU A 31 9.92 1.81 -17.71
C LEU A 31 9.33 0.77 -16.73
N MET A 32 8.19 1.05 -16.10
CA MET A 32 7.43 0.05 -15.33
C MET A 32 6.91 -1.09 -16.21
N ASN A 33 6.78 -0.85 -17.52
CA ASN A 33 6.26 -1.85 -18.46
C ASN A 33 7.35 -2.84 -18.92
N THR A 34 8.63 -2.58 -18.60
CA THR A 34 9.77 -3.46 -18.89
C THR A 34 10.53 -3.80 -17.60
N PRO A 35 9.92 -4.57 -16.67
CA PRO A 35 10.49 -4.84 -15.34
C PRO A 35 11.87 -5.50 -15.38
N GLU A 36 12.20 -6.24 -16.44
CA GLU A 36 13.52 -6.88 -16.66
C GLU A 36 14.67 -5.88 -16.84
N GLN A 37 14.38 -4.64 -17.23
CA GLN A 37 15.37 -3.58 -17.41
C GLN A 37 15.53 -2.71 -16.15
N PHE A 38 14.70 -2.94 -15.13
CA PHE A 38 14.66 -2.12 -13.94
C PHE A 38 15.49 -2.75 -12.83
N ASN A 39 16.29 -1.95 -12.11
CA ASN A 39 16.93 -2.41 -10.88
C ASN A 39 15.82 -2.84 -9.90
N SER A 40 15.87 -4.08 -9.40
CA SER A 40 14.88 -4.66 -8.47
C SER A 40 14.53 -3.71 -7.32
N TRP A 41 15.53 -3.01 -6.77
CA TRP A 41 15.35 -2.03 -5.69
C TRP A 41 14.59 -0.79 -6.13
N MET A 42 14.84 -0.29 -7.34
CA MET A 42 14.14 0.87 -7.88
C MET A 42 12.66 0.53 -8.14
N LEU A 43 12.38 -0.68 -8.63
CA LEU A 43 11.02 -1.18 -8.82
C LEU A 43 10.30 -1.29 -7.48
N ALA A 44 10.99 -1.84 -6.47
CA ALA A 44 10.44 -1.95 -5.13
C ALA A 44 10.13 -0.60 -4.49
N LEU A 45 11.01 0.40 -4.62
CA LEU A 45 10.77 1.75 -4.11
C LEU A 45 9.56 2.41 -4.80
N LEU A 46 9.45 2.24 -6.11
CA LEU A 46 8.34 2.79 -6.88
C LEU A 46 7.01 2.14 -6.47
N LEU A 47 6.94 0.81 -6.45
CA LEU A 47 5.76 0.06 -6.03
C LEU A 47 5.39 0.33 -4.57
N THR A 48 6.37 0.41 -3.68
CA THR A 48 6.16 0.80 -2.27
C THR A 48 5.47 2.16 -2.19
N THR A 49 5.92 3.12 -3.00
CA THR A 49 5.37 4.47 -3.04
C THR A 49 3.94 4.48 -3.58
N THR A 50 3.68 3.78 -4.69
CA THR A 50 2.33 3.72 -5.30
C THR A 50 1.34 2.98 -4.41
N PHE A 51 1.76 1.88 -3.77
CA PHE A 51 0.93 1.16 -2.80
C PHE A 51 0.62 2.04 -1.59
N THR A 52 1.61 2.73 -1.06
CA THR A 52 1.43 3.65 0.08
C THR A 52 0.45 4.75 -0.26
N LEU A 53 0.60 5.39 -1.43
CA LEU A 53 -0.30 6.43 -1.91
C LEU A 53 -1.73 5.90 -2.09
N GLY A 54 -1.90 4.73 -2.72
CA GLY A 54 -3.22 4.11 -2.91
C GLY A 54 -3.94 3.82 -1.59
N VAL A 55 -3.24 3.17 -0.64
CA VAL A 55 -3.79 2.87 0.70
C VAL A 55 -4.13 4.15 1.45
N PHE A 56 -3.25 5.14 1.40
CA PHE A 56 -3.40 6.38 2.16
C PHE A 56 -4.51 7.27 1.60
N LEU A 57 -4.61 7.44 0.29
CA LEU A 57 -5.67 8.24 -0.35
C LEU A 57 -7.06 7.68 -0.05
N VAL A 58 -7.22 6.36 -0.18
CA VAL A 58 -8.51 5.72 0.13
C VAL A 58 -8.80 5.75 1.62
N GLY A 59 -7.79 5.51 2.47
CA GLY A 59 -7.95 5.60 3.92
C GLY A 59 -8.37 7.01 4.36
N TRP A 60 -7.76 8.04 3.75
CA TRP A 60 -8.12 9.44 3.94
C TRP A 60 -9.56 9.73 3.50
N LEU A 61 -9.97 9.21 2.34
CA LEU A 61 -11.36 9.32 1.87
C LEU A 61 -12.32 8.63 2.85
N GLY A 62 -11.94 7.48 3.42
CA GLY A 62 -12.71 6.78 4.45
C GLY A 62 -12.94 7.63 5.70
N PHE A 63 -11.99 8.48 6.10
CA PHE A 63 -12.20 9.46 7.18
C PHE A 63 -13.16 10.57 6.74
N ARG A 64 -12.96 11.13 5.53
CA ARG A 64 -13.80 12.22 5.00
C ARG A 64 -15.27 11.82 4.84
N LEU A 65 -15.53 10.55 4.50
CA LEU A 65 -16.87 9.99 4.35
C LEU A 65 -17.47 9.47 5.68
N GLY A 66 -16.75 9.57 6.80
CA GLY A 66 -17.23 9.09 8.10
C GLY A 66 -17.38 7.55 8.17
N TRP A 67 -16.60 6.83 7.37
CA TRP A 67 -16.55 5.37 7.39
C TRP A 67 -15.55 4.85 8.43
N LEU A 68 -14.48 5.62 8.66
CA LEU A 68 -13.51 5.40 9.72
C LEU A 68 -13.58 6.50 10.78
N ASN A 69 -13.15 6.18 11.99
CA ASN A 69 -12.98 7.15 13.07
C ASN A 69 -11.90 8.20 12.70
N PRO A 70 -12.05 9.46 13.14
CA PRO A 70 -11.12 10.53 12.79
C PRO A 70 -9.67 10.16 13.12
N PRO A 71 -8.72 10.52 12.25
CA PRO A 71 -7.32 10.15 12.44
C PRO A 71 -6.73 10.92 13.61
N THR A 72 -6.16 10.19 14.59
CA THR A 72 -5.42 10.80 15.70
C THR A 72 -3.97 11.14 15.32
N HIS A 73 -3.35 10.43 14.37
CA HIS A 73 -2.00 10.68 13.87
C HIS A 73 -1.87 10.32 12.38
N LEU A 74 -2.15 11.28 11.50
CA LEU A 74 -2.10 11.05 10.05
C LEU A 74 -0.68 10.71 9.57
N GLN A 75 0.34 11.39 10.09
CA GLN A 75 1.74 11.17 9.73
C GLN A 75 2.23 9.77 10.13
N MET A 76 1.88 9.29 11.33
CA MET A 76 2.24 7.94 11.76
C MET A 76 1.61 6.88 10.85
N ARG A 77 0.36 7.07 10.42
CA ARG A 77 -0.28 6.14 9.49
C ARG A 77 0.48 6.08 8.17
N LEU A 78 0.88 7.22 7.61
CA LEU A 78 1.69 7.27 6.38
C LEU A 78 3.01 6.51 6.55
N VAL A 79 3.75 6.76 7.64
CA VAL A 79 5.03 6.11 7.92
C VAL A 79 4.85 4.60 8.09
N CYS A 80 3.86 4.16 8.87
CA CYS A 80 3.60 2.73 9.07
C CYS A 80 3.14 2.04 7.78
N THR A 81 2.34 2.70 6.95
CA THR A 81 1.95 2.22 5.61
C THR A 81 3.19 2.03 4.72
N LEU A 82 4.08 3.03 4.68
CA LEU A 82 5.32 2.98 3.92
C LEU A 82 6.24 1.85 4.37
N ILE A 83 6.47 1.74 5.68
CA ILE A 83 7.31 0.69 6.27
C ILE A 83 6.71 -0.69 5.96
N GLY A 84 5.39 -0.86 6.12
CA GLY A 84 4.72 -2.13 5.84
C GLY A 84 4.88 -2.56 4.39
N ALA A 85 4.68 -1.65 3.44
CA ALA A 85 4.88 -1.92 2.02
C ALA A 85 6.34 -2.27 1.70
N PHE A 86 7.28 -1.44 2.18
CA PHE A 86 8.70 -1.56 1.85
C PHE A 86 9.33 -2.81 2.43
N LEU A 87 9.02 -3.14 3.68
CA LEU A 87 9.68 -4.22 4.41
C LEU A 87 9.47 -5.57 3.71
N LEU A 88 8.25 -5.86 3.24
CA LEU A 88 7.99 -7.10 2.51
C LEU A 88 8.60 -7.10 1.10
N MET A 89 8.67 -5.96 0.43
CA MET A 89 9.37 -5.86 -0.86
C MET A 89 10.88 -6.11 -0.70
N ALA A 90 11.49 -5.50 0.32
CA ALA A 90 12.90 -5.66 0.63
C ALA A 90 13.22 -7.11 0.98
N ILE A 91 12.38 -7.78 1.78
CA ILE A 91 12.51 -9.22 2.04
C ILE A 91 12.46 -10.01 0.72
N GLY A 92 11.48 -9.74 -0.14
CA GLY A 92 11.39 -10.40 -1.45
C GLY A 92 12.67 -10.28 -2.27
N ILE A 93 13.27 -9.08 -2.33
CA ILE A 93 14.53 -8.87 -3.04
C ILE A 93 15.69 -9.61 -2.36
N LEU A 94 15.79 -9.58 -1.04
CA LEU A 94 16.89 -10.23 -0.32
C LEU A 94 16.92 -11.74 -0.50
N PHE A 95 15.75 -12.39 -0.63
CA PHE A 95 15.66 -13.85 -0.80
C PHE A 95 15.71 -14.29 -2.27
N PHE A 96 15.14 -13.51 -3.19
CA PHE A 96 14.97 -13.94 -4.59
C PHE A 96 15.83 -13.16 -5.60
N ASN A 97 16.50 -12.08 -5.17
CA ASN A 97 17.33 -11.14 -5.97
C ASN A 97 16.57 -10.38 -7.08
N VAL A 98 15.58 -11.01 -7.71
CA VAL A 98 14.71 -10.42 -8.73
C VAL A 98 13.26 -10.65 -8.30
N LEU A 99 12.47 -9.58 -8.35
CA LEU A 99 11.02 -9.65 -8.14
C LEU A 99 10.34 -9.89 -9.48
N GLU A 100 10.04 -11.16 -9.77
CA GLU A 100 9.27 -11.53 -10.96
C GLU A 100 7.83 -11.02 -10.88
N ALA A 101 7.24 -10.71 -12.03
CA ALA A 101 5.83 -10.38 -12.13
C ALA A 101 4.97 -11.51 -11.56
N GLY A 102 3.97 -11.17 -10.75
CA GLY A 102 3.13 -12.16 -10.06
C GLY A 102 3.72 -12.70 -8.75
N SER A 103 4.87 -12.21 -8.31
CA SER A 103 5.45 -12.55 -7.01
C SER A 103 4.44 -12.31 -5.87
N PRO A 104 4.30 -13.27 -4.93
CA PRO A 104 3.38 -13.12 -3.79
C PRO A 104 3.77 -11.94 -2.89
N PHE A 105 5.04 -11.49 -2.93
CA PHE A 105 5.51 -10.34 -2.16
C PHE A 105 4.77 -9.06 -2.52
N PHE A 106 4.31 -8.86 -3.76
CA PHE A 106 3.51 -7.69 -4.10
C PHE A 106 2.18 -7.66 -3.33
N GLY A 107 1.46 -8.78 -3.33
CA GLY A 107 0.20 -8.91 -2.61
C GLY A 107 0.39 -8.76 -1.10
N MET A 108 1.42 -9.42 -0.55
CA MET A 108 1.73 -9.31 0.86
C MET A 108 2.12 -7.87 1.24
N SER A 109 2.89 -7.16 0.42
CA SER A 109 3.26 -5.76 0.64
C SER A 109 2.04 -4.83 0.66
N ILE A 110 1.05 -5.05 -0.21
CA ILE A 110 -0.20 -4.29 -0.16
C ILE A 110 -0.94 -4.56 1.16
N LEU A 111 -1.04 -5.82 1.58
CA LEU A 111 -1.68 -6.17 2.86
C LEU A 111 -0.94 -5.56 4.05
N ALA A 112 0.39 -5.64 4.07
CA ALA A 112 1.23 -5.03 5.09
C ALA A 112 1.10 -3.50 5.12
N SER A 113 0.97 -2.86 3.94
CA SER A 113 0.69 -1.42 3.80
C SER A 113 -0.65 -1.03 4.44
N ILE A 114 -1.71 -1.82 4.17
CA ILE A 114 -3.04 -1.63 4.77
C ILE A 114 -2.99 -1.82 6.28
N LEU A 115 -2.33 -2.88 6.76
CA LEU A 115 -2.13 -3.12 8.19
C LEU A 115 -1.39 -1.95 8.85
N GLY A 116 -0.30 -1.50 8.24
CA GLY A 116 0.45 -0.33 8.68
C GLY A 116 -0.40 0.93 8.77
N PHE A 117 -1.34 1.12 7.84
CA PHE A 117 -2.28 2.25 7.90
C PHE A 117 -3.17 2.20 9.14
N HIS A 118 -3.67 1.03 9.53
CA HIS A 118 -4.61 0.88 10.64
C HIS A 118 -3.95 0.70 12.01
N LEU A 119 -2.69 0.24 12.04
CA LEU A 119 -1.94 -0.09 13.25
C LEU A 119 -1.91 1.04 14.30
N PRO A 120 -1.65 2.32 13.96
CA PRO A 120 -1.59 3.39 14.96
C PRO A 120 -2.91 3.62 15.72
N THR A 121 -4.04 3.18 15.18
CA THR A 121 -5.35 3.30 15.84
C THR A 121 -5.63 2.15 16.78
N TRP A 122 -5.02 0.99 16.56
CA TRP A 122 -5.13 -0.14 17.47
C TRP A 122 -4.22 0.02 18.69
N LEU A 123 -3.04 0.64 18.52
CA LEU A 123 -2.10 0.91 19.62
C LEU A 123 -2.58 1.98 20.62
N LYS A 124 -3.66 2.71 20.31
CA LYS A 124 -4.25 3.74 21.16
C LYS A 124 -5.48 3.28 21.95
N LYS A 125 -5.83 2.00 21.87
CA LYS A 125 -6.81 1.36 22.75
C LYS A 125 -6.11 0.81 23.99
#